data_AF-A0A8T2PWR1-F1
#
_entry.id   AF-A0A8T2PWR1-F1
#
_cell.length_a   1.000
_cell.length_b   1.000
_cell.length_c   1.000
_cell.angle_alpha   90.00
_cell.angle_beta   90.00
_cell.angle_gamma   90.00
#
_symmetry.space_group_name_H-M   'P 1'
#
loop_
_entity.id
_entity.type
_entity.pdbx_description
1 polymer ?
#
loop_
_entity_poly.entity_id
_entity_poly.type
_entity_poly.pdbx_seq_one_letter_code
_entity_poly.pdbx_strand_id
1 'polypeptide(L)'
;LFLVERAGRRTLHLIGLAGMAVSALLMTIALLLKSLSYLSIVAVFAFVAMFEMGPGPIPWFIVAELFSQGPRPAAMAVAGCSNWTANFLVGISFPKLVEWCGPYVFIIFMIFLILFFIFTFFKVPETKGRTFEEISRGFSGAAPTLAQAPPPEAPVTLPASPTKEKVPLVGVPEEDKPTQPSSVA
;
A
#
# COMPACT_ATOMS: atom_id res chain seq x y z
N LEU A 1 13.31 0.68 -4.39
CA LEU A 1 13.33 2.03 -3.77
C LEU A 1 14.08 3.05 -4.62
N PHE A 2 15.36 2.83 -4.95
CA PHE A 2 16.17 3.78 -5.74
C PHE A 2 15.53 4.25 -7.06
N LEU A 3 14.96 3.33 -7.84
CA LEU A 3 14.27 3.67 -9.10
C LEU A 3 12.96 4.43 -8.86
N VAL A 4 12.18 4.08 -7.84
CA VAL A 4 10.90 4.73 -7.51
C VAL A 4 11.11 6.18 -7.11
N GLU A 5 12.14 6.45 -6.30
CA GLU A 5 12.50 7.80 -5.89
C GLU A 5 13.05 8.63 -7.05
N ARG A 6 13.68 8.00 -8.04
CA ARG A 6 14.27 8.71 -9.19
C ARG A 6 13.30 8.90 -10.36
N ALA A 7 12.55 7.88 -10.76
CA ALA A 7 11.65 7.90 -11.93
C ALA A 7 10.21 8.35 -11.61
N GLY A 8 9.78 8.24 -10.36
CA GLY A 8 8.39 8.51 -9.97
C GLY A 8 7.50 7.26 -10.02
N ARG A 9 6.38 7.33 -9.29
CA ARG A 9 5.47 6.20 -9.12
C ARG A 9 4.68 5.95 -10.40
N ARG A 10 4.13 7.02 -10.98
CA ARG A 10 3.27 6.89 -12.18
C ARG A 10 4.06 6.34 -13.36
N THR A 11 5.26 6.86 -13.59
CA THR A 11 6.13 6.42 -14.69
C THR A 11 6.47 4.94 -14.60
N LEU A 12 6.91 4.45 -13.44
CA LEU A 12 7.25 3.04 -13.26
C LEU A 12 6.04 2.12 -13.36
N HIS A 13 4.88 2.56 -12.86
CA HIS A 13 3.65 1.77 -13.00
C HIS A 13 3.24 1.64 -14.46
N LEU A 14 3.30 2.72 -15.24
CA LEU A 14 3.00 2.72 -16.68
C LEU A 14 3.98 1.85 -17.47
N ILE A 15 5.29 1.96 -17.21
CA ILE A 15 6.31 1.13 -17.86
C ILE A 15 6.07 -0.35 -17.56
N GLY A 16 5.80 -0.71 -16.30
CA GLY A 16 5.52 -2.09 -15.91
C GLY A 16 4.26 -2.63 -16.60
N LEU A 17 3.16 -1.88 -16.62
CA LEU A 17 1.93 -2.28 -17.30
C LEU A 17 2.14 -2.48 -18.81
N ALA A 18 2.84 -1.56 -19.48
CA ALA A 18 3.15 -1.68 -20.90
C ALA A 18 4.05 -2.90 -21.20
N GLY A 19 5.09 -3.10 -20.38
CA GLY A 19 5.99 -4.25 -20.49
C GLY A 19 5.26 -5.58 -20.29
N MET A 20 4.41 -5.67 -19.28
CA MET A 20 3.58 -6.84 -19.03
C MET A 20 2.62 -7.14 -20.19
N ALA A 21 2.02 -6.10 -20.81
CA ALA A 21 1.13 -6.28 -21.95
C ALA A 21 1.87 -6.87 -23.18
N VAL A 22 3.07 -6.36 -23.47
CA VAL A 22 3.93 -6.91 -24.52
C VAL A 22 4.33 -8.35 -24.20
N SER A 23 4.73 -8.65 -22.97
CA SER A 23 5.07 -10.01 -22.55
C SER A 23 3.88 -10.97 -22.67
N ALA A 24 2.66 -10.54 -22.31
CA ALA A 24 1.45 -11.36 -22.46
C ALA A 24 1.14 -11.68 -23.94
N LEU A 25 1.35 -10.72 -24.85
CA LEU A 25 1.25 -10.97 -26.28
C LEU A 25 2.31 -11.98 -26.76
N LEU A 26 3.56 -11.81 -26.34
CA LEU A 26 4.65 -12.75 -26.67
C LEU A 26 4.38 -14.16 -26.14
N MET A 27 3.85 -14.29 -24.93
CA MET A 27 3.42 -15.59 -24.37
C MET A 27 2.33 -16.23 -25.23
N THR A 28 1.32 -15.47 -25.64
CA THR A 28 0.26 -15.97 -26.53
C THR A 28 0.84 -16.52 -27.83
N ILE A 29 1.71 -15.74 -28.49
CA ILE A 29 2.34 -16.13 -29.77
C ILE A 29 3.23 -17.37 -29.57
N ALA A 30 4.07 -17.38 -28.54
CA ALA A 30 5.00 -18.48 -28.27
C ALA A 30 4.25 -19.81 -28.02
N LEU A 31 3.16 -19.77 -27.26
CA LEU A 31 2.34 -20.94 -26.95
C LEU A 31 1.51 -21.42 -28.14
N LEU A 32 1.09 -20.53 -29.04
CA LEU A 32 0.41 -20.90 -30.28
C LEU A 32 1.34 -21.60 -31.27
N LEU A 33 2.59 -21.14 -31.38
CA LEU A 33 3.54 -21.67 -32.35
C LEU A 33 4.21 -22.98 -31.92
N LYS A 34 4.12 -23.37 -30.64
CA LYS A 34 4.61 -24.63 -30.00
C LYS A 34 6.11 -24.96 -30.17
N SER A 35 6.79 -24.43 -31.19
CA SER A 35 8.22 -24.59 -31.47
C SER A 35 9.10 -23.57 -30.74
N LEU A 36 8.49 -22.60 -30.05
CA LEU A 36 9.17 -21.47 -29.40
C LEU A 36 9.18 -21.60 -27.86
N SER A 37 9.50 -22.79 -27.34
CA SER A 37 9.50 -23.06 -25.90
C SER A 37 10.42 -22.10 -25.12
N TYR A 38 11.62 -21.81 -25.64
CA TYR A 38 12.53 -20.83 -25.02
C TYR A 38 11.96 -19.40 -25.01
N LEU A 39 11.19 -19.01 -26.03
CA LEU A 39 10.55 -17.70 -26.07
C LEU A 39 9.49 -17.56 -24.97
N SER A 40 8.72 -18.62 -24.71
CA SER A 40 7.72 -18.60 -23.63
C SER A 40 8.37 -18.43 -22.24
N ILE A 41 9.52 -19.07 -22.01
CA ILE A 41 10.30 -18.93 -20.78
C ILE A 41 10.79 -17.49 -20.61
N VAL A 42 11.42 -16.93 -21.64
CA VAL A 42 11.90 -15.54 -21.62
C VAL A 42 10.74 -14.55 -21.41
N ALA A 43 9.60 -14.79 -22.06
CA ALA A 43 8.42 -13.94 -21.93
C ALA A 43 7.84 -13.95 -20.50
N VAL A 44 7.82 -15.11 -19.83
CA VAL A 44 7.41 -15.22 -18.42
C VAL A 44 8.36 -14.45 -17.51
N PHE A 45 9.67 -14.61 -17.67
CA PHE A 45 10.65 -13.84 -16.87
C PHE A 45 10.53 -12.34 -17.11
N ALA A 46 10.35 -11.91 -18.36
CA ALA A 46 10.11 -10.52 -18.70
C ALA A 46 8.82 -10.00 -18.06
N PHE A 47 7.74 -10.79 -18.05
CA PHE A 47 6.49 -10.42 -17.40
C PHE A 47 6.68 -10.19 -15.90
N VAL A 48 7.36 -11.10 -15.21
CA VAL A 48 7.65 -10.99 -13.77
C VAL A 48 8.55 -9.77 -13.49
N ALA A 49 9.60 -9.55 -14.28
CA ALA A 49 10.47 -8.39 -14.11
C ALA A 49 9.71 -7.07 -14.26
N MET A 50 8.83 -6.96 -15.26
CA MET A 50 8.02 -5.76 -15.49
C MET A 50 6.96 -5.56 -14.39
N PHE A 51 6.42 -6.65 -13.84
CA PHE A 51 5.52 -6.59 -12.68
C PHE A 51 6.23 -6.02 -11.45
N GLU A 52 7.41 -6.54 -11.10
CA GLU A 52 8.18 -6.08 -9.94
C GLU A 52 8.71 -4.64 -10.10
N MET A 53 8.91 -4.18 -11.33
CA MET A 53 9.32 -2.79 -11.59
C MET A 53 8.26 -1.75 -11.20
N GLY A 54 6.97 -2.11 -11.23
CA GLY A 54 5.90 -1.13 -10.98
C GLY A 54 4.64 -1.72 -10.36
N PRO A 55 3.82 -2.47 -11.10
CA PRO A 55 2.54 -2.98 -10.61
C PRO A 55 2.59 -3.82 -9.33
N GLY A 56 3.71 -4.51 -9.04
CA GLY A 56 3.92 -5.26 -7.81
C GLY A 56 3.98 -4.36 -6.58
N PRO A 57 5.01 -3.50 -6.44
CA PRO A 57 5.17 -2.71 -5.22
C PRO A 57 4.32 -1.44 -5.15
N ILE A 58 4.02 -0.78 -6.28
CA ILE A 58 3.44 0.59 -6.29
C ILE A 58 2.06 0.68 -5.63
N PRO A 59 1.09 -0.20 -5.94
CA PRO A 59 -0.23 -0.14 -5.33
C PRO A 59 -0.22 -0.22 -3.80
N TRP A 60 0.74 -0.93 -3.20
CA TRP A 60 0.80 -1.11 -1.75
C TRP A 60 1.18 0.16 -0.99
N PHE A 61 2.05 0.99 -1.55
CA PHE A 61 2.48 2.22 -0.87
C PHE A 61 1.77 3.47 -1.40
N ILE A 62 1.30 3.49 -2.66
CA ILE A 62 0.61 4.67 -3.22
C ILE A 62 -0.69 4.97 -2.46
N VAL A 63 -1.38 3.97 -1.91
CA VAL A 63 -2.57 4.18 -1.07
C VAL A 63 -2.20 4.95 0.20
N ALA A 64 -1.05 4.68 0.82
CA ALA A 64 -0.59 5.46 1.95
C ALA A 64 -0.19 6.89 1.58
N GLU A 65 0.30 7.12 0.35
CA GLU A 65 0.68 8.43 -0.19
C GLU A 65 -0.54 9.27 -0.61
N LEU A 66 -1.64 8.65 -1.03
CA LEU A 66 -2.85 9.34 -1.52
C LEU A 66 -3.76 9.85 -0.39
N PHE A 67 -3.70 9.26 0.80
CA PHE A 67 -4.59 9.59 1.91
C PHE A 67 -3.85 10.22 3.10
N SER A 68 -4.44 11.28 3.66
CA SER A 68 -4.00 11.90 4.91
C SER A 68 -4.20 10.93 6.10
N GLN A 69 -3.59 11.23 7.26
CA GLN A 69 -3.55 10.28 8.38
C GLN A 69 -4.94 9.80 8.85
N GLY A 70 -5.97 10.65 8.80
CA GLY A 70 -7.33 10.31 9.22
C GLY A 70 -7.95 9.16 8.40
N PRO A 71 -8.22 9.32 7.10
CA PRO A 71 -8.85 8.30 6.27
C PRO A 71 -7.94 7.13 5.87
N ARG A 72 -6.62 7.25 6.06
CA ARG A 72 -5.63 6.26 5.57
C ARG A 72 -5.89 4.82 6.02
N PRO A 73 -6.17 4.51 7.31
CA PRO A 73 -6.40 3.12 7.72
C PRO A 73 -7.60 2.48 7.02
N ALA A 74 -8.70 3.23 6.87
CA ALA A 74 -9.89 2.76 6.17
C ALA A 74 -9.62 2.54 4.66
N ALA A 75 -8.90 3.48 4.02
CA ALA A 75 -8.52 3.34 2.62
C ALA A 75 -7.61 2.13 2.36
N MET A 76 -6.63 1.89 3.24
CA MET A 76 -5.75 0.71 3.17
C MET A 76 -6.54 -0.59 3.35
N ALA A 77 -7.52 -0.63 4.26
CA ALA A 77 -8.38 -1.79 4.44
C ALA A 77 -9.21 -2.11 3.19
N VAL A 78 -9.84 -1.09 2.58
CA VAL A 78 -10.63 -1.26 1.35
C VAL A 78 -9.74 -1.69 0.17
N ALA A 79 -8.57 -1.07 0.02
CA ALA A 79 -7.60 -1.44 -1.02
C ALA A 79 -7.11 -2.88 -0.84
N GLY A 80 -6.75 -3.27 0.38
CA GLY A 80 -6.34 -4.64 0.70
C GLY A 80 -7.45 -5.66 0.45
N CYS A 81 -8.67 -5.37 0.90
CA CYS A 81 -9.83 -6.23 0.65
C CYS A 81 -10.10 -6.40 -0.85
N SER A 82 -10.02 -5.31 -1.62
CA SER A 82 -10.18 -5.32 -3.08
C SER A 82 -9.11 -6.17 -3.75
N ASN A 83 -7.85 -6.04 -3.30
CA ASN A 83 -6.73 -6.84 -3.82
C ASN A 83 -6.94 -8.35 -3.57
N TRP A 84 -7.26 -8.74 -2.33
CA TRP A 84 -7.48 -10.15 -2.00
C TRP A 84 -8.70 -10.73 -2.71
N THR A 85 -9.77 -9.95 -2.86
CA THR A 85 -10.97 -10.35 -3.61
C THR A 85 -10.63 -10.58 -5.09
N ALA A 86 -9.90 -9.65 -5.72
CA ALA A 86 -9.47 -9.80 -7.11
C ALA A 86 -8.56 -11.04 -7.29
N ASN A 87 -7.62 -11.26 -6.36
CA ASN A 87 -6.75 -12.44 -6.39
C ASN A 87 -7.57 -13.74 -6.27
N PHE A 88 -8.55 -13.79 -5.37
CA PHE A 88 -9.44 -14.94 -5.24
C PHE A 88 -10.23 -15.20 -6.52
N LEU A 89 -10.83 -14.17 -7.12
CA LEU A 89 -11.59 -14.27 -8.37
C LEU A 89 -10.72 -14.78 -9.53
N VAL A 90 -9.50 -14.25 -9.68
CA VAL A 90 -8.54 -14.74 -10.68
C VAL A 90 -8.17 -16.20 -10.40
N GLY A 91 -7.89 -16.56 -9.15
CA GLY A 91 -7.51 -17.92 -8.76
C GLY A 91 -8.57 -18.98 -9.09
N ILE A 92 -9.86 -18.68 -8.84
CA ILE A 92 -10.95 -19.61 -9.17
C ILE A 92 -11.29 -19.64 -10.67
N SER A 93 -11.17 -18.51 -11.37
CA SER A 93 -11.61 -18.38 -12.77
C SER A 93 -10.55 -18.83 -13.76
N PHE A 94 -9.26 -18.70 -13.42
CA PHE A 94 -8.15 -18.93 -14.33
C PHE A 94 -8.11 -20.35 -14.92
N PRO A 95 -8.26 -21.46 -14.14
CA PRO A 95 -8.27 -22.80 -14.72
C PRO A 95 -9.38 -22.98 -15.77
N LYS A 96 -10.58 -22.43 -15.49
CA LYS A 96 -11.71 -22.50 -16.42
C LYS A 96 -11.49 -21.67 -17.68
N LEU A 97 -10.89 -20.50 -17.54
CA LEU A 97 -10.52 -19.65 -18.67
C LEU A 97 -9.47 -20.32 -19.56
N VAL A 98 -8.48 -21.01 -18.98
CA VAL A 98 -7.48 -21.78 -19.72
C VAL A 98 -8.14 -22.95 -20.46
N GLU A 99 -9.09 -23.64 -19.84
CA GLU A 99 -9.86 -24.73 -20.50
C GLU A 99 -10.62 -24.24 -21.73
N TRP A 100 -11.25 -23.05 -21.66
CA TRP A 100 -12.06 -22.50 -22.75
C TRP A 100 -11.24 -21.82 -23.84
N CYS A 101 -10.21 -21.07 -23.46
CA CYS A 101 -9.50 -20.16 -24.36
C CYS A 101 -8.09 -20.65 -24.71
N GLY A 102 -7.55 -21.65 -24.00
CA GLY A 102 -6.17 -22.08 -24.15
C GLY A 102 -5.18 -20.91 -24.03
N PRO A 103 -4.18 -20.79 -24.93
CA PRO A 103 -3.22 -19.68 -24.94
C PRO A 103 -3.84 -18.29 -25.06
N TYR A 104 -5.05 -18.15 -25.61
CA TYR A 104 -5.70 -16.85 -25.76
C TYR A 104 -6.12 -16.22 -24.41
N VAL A 105 -6.04 -16.98 -23.31
CA VAL A 105 -6.26 -16.44 -21.95
C VAL A 105 -5.36 -15.24 -21.65
N PHE A 106 -4.13 -15.22 -22.17
CA PHE A 106 -3.19 -14.11 -21.95
C PHE A 106 -3.63 -12.82 -22.67
N ILE A 107 -4.44 -12.91 -23.73
CA ILE A 107 -5.04 -11.74 -24.39
C ILE A 107 -6.09 -11.07 -23.50
N ILE A 108 -6.84 -11.86 -22.71
CA ILE A 108 -7.80 -11.32 -21.74
C ILE A 108 -7.05 -10.48 -20.70
N PHE A 109 -5.95 -11.00 -20.15
CA PHE A 109 -5.10 -10.26 -19.22
C PHE A 109 -4.43 -9.05 -19.87
N MET A 110 -4.01 -9.15 -21.13
CA MET A 110 -3.46 -8.03 -21.89
C MET A 110 -4.47 -6.88 -22.02
N ILE A 111 -5.75 -7.18 -22.29
CA ILE A 111 -6.81 -6.18 -22.34
C ILE A 111 -6.94 -5.46 -20.99
N PHE A 112 -6.96 -6.21 -19.87
CA PHE A 112 -6.97 -5.59 -18.54
C PHE A 112 -5.73 -4.72 -18.28
N LEU A 113 -4.54 -5.17 -18.68
CA LEU A 113 -3.31 -4.39 -18.54
C LEU A 113 -3.37 -3.06 -19.32
N ILE A 114 -3.94 -3.07 -20.54
CA ILE A 114 -4.14 -1.86 -21.34
C ILE A 114 -5.18 -0.93 -20.68
N LEU A 115 -6.29 -1.48 -20.18
CA LEU A 115 -7.29 -0.70 -19.45
C LEU A 115 -6.69 -0.04 -18.20
N PHE A 116 -5.89 -0.78 -17.42
CA PHE A 116 -5.17 -0.22 -16.28
C PHE A 116 -4.13 0.80 -16.71
N PHE A 117 -3.43 0.60 -17.83
CA PHE A 117 -2.48 1.58 -18.34
C PHE A 117 -3.17 2.92 -18.65
N ILE A 118 -4.31 2.86 -19.36
CA ILE A 118 -5.12 4.05 -19.68
C ILE A 118 -5.62 4.70 -18.39
N PHE A 119 -6.15 3.91 -17.45
CA PHE A 119 -6.61 4.42 -16.16
C PHE A 119 -5.48 5.12 -15.39
N THR A 120 -4.32 4.49 -15.25
CA THR A 120 -3.16 5.08 -14.57
C THR A 120 -2.69 6.34 -15.29
N PHE A 121 -2.72 6.36 -16.62
CA PHE A 121 -2.30 7.53 -17.38
C PHE A 121 -3.20 8.73 -17.10
N PHE A 122 -4.52 8.57 -17.05
CA PHE A 122 -5.44 9.70 -16.89
C PHE A 122 -5.81 10.03 -15.43
N LYS A 123 -5.89 9.04 -14.55
CA LYS A 123 -6.48 9.20 -13.20
C LYS A 123 -5.47 9.19 -12.07
N VAL A 124 -4.31 8.54 -12.23
CA VAL A 124 -3.33 8.42 -11.14
C VAL A 124 -2.37 9.61 -11.19
N PRO A 125 -2.39 10.51 -10.19
CA PRO A 125 -1.42 11.60 -10.12
C PRO A 125 -0.03 11.09 -9.76
N GLU A 126 1.01 11.85 -10.11
CA GLU A 126 2.35 11.58 -9.59
C GLU A 126 2.43 12.02 -8.13
N THR A 127 2.83 11.11 -7.25
CA THR A 127 2.96 11.34 -5.79
C THR A 127 4.39 11.68 -5.38
N LYS A 128 5.38 11.47 -6.25
CA LYS A 128 6.79 11.77 -5.95
C LYS A 128 6.98 13.25 -5.59
N GLY A 129 7.51 13.49 -4.38
CA GLY A 129 7.94 14.80 -3.92
C GLY A 129 6.81 15.79 -3.62
N ARG A 130 5.56 15.31 -3.51
CA ARG A 130 4.39 16.13 -3.16
C ARG A 130 3.96 15.90 -1.74
N THR A 131 3.44 16.95 -1.09
CA THR A 131 2.84 16.83 0.24
C THR A 131 1.43 16.24 0.15
N PHE A 132 0.95 15.66 1.25
CA PHE A 132 -0.42 15.13 1.33
C PHE A 132 -1.49 16.21 1.04
N GLU A 133 -1.23 17.46 1.43
CA GLU A 133 -2.14 18.58 1.19
C GLU A 133 -2.22 18.96 -0.30
N GLU A 134 -1.10 18.95 -1.02
CA GLU A 134 -1.07 19.19 -2.47
C GLU A 134 -1.83 18.11 -3.24
N ILE A 135 -1.69 16.85 -2.84
CA ILE A 135 -2.43 15.73 -3.43
C ILE A 135 -3.92 15.86 -3.13
N SER A 136 -4.30 16.15 -1.88
CA SER A 136 -5.69 16.34 -1.46
C SER A 136 -6.37 17.52 -2.16
N ARG A 137 -5.66 18.64 -2.35
CA ARG A 137 -6.12 19.79 -3.14
C ARG A 137 -6.34 19.47 -4.62
N GLY A 138 -5.59 18.51 -5.17
CA GLY A 138 -5.82 18.02 -6.54
C GLY A 138 -7.12 17.22 -6.70
N PHE A 139 -7.60 16.59 -5.61
CA PHE A 139 -8.85 15.82 -5.60
C PHE A 139 -10.06 16.63 -5.10
N SER A 140 -9.83 17.63 -4.26
CA SER A 140 -10.84 18.55 -3.76
C SER A 140 -10.91 19.73 -4.72
N GLY A 141 -11.92 19.81 -5.58
CA GLY A 141 -12.12 20.94 -6.52
C GLY A 141 -12.39 22.31 -5.87
N ALA A 142 -11.95 22.54 -4.64
CA ALA A 142 -12.17 23.76 -3.89
C ALA A 142 -11.10 24.81 -4.22
N ALA A 143 -11.58 26.02 -4.51
CA ALA A 143 -10.81 27.24 -4.71
C ALA A 143 -9.75 27.44 -3.61
N PRO A 144 -8.65 28.17 -3.89
CA PRO A 144 -7.63 28.44 -2.89
C PRO A 144 -8.25 29.19 -1.72
N THR A 145 -8.45 28.51 -0.59
CA THR A 145 -8.66 29.17 0.68
C THR A 145 -7.39 29.94 0.95
N LEU A 146 -7.42 31.25 0.68
CA LEU A 146 -6.38 32.19 1.05
C LEU A 146 -6.00 31.89 2.50
N ALA A 147 -4.70 31.69 2.70
CA ALA A 147 -4.12 31.48 4.01
C ALA A 147 -4.70 32.52 4.98
N GLN A 148 -5.61 32.08 5.86
CA GLN A 148 -5.86 32.84 7.07
C GLN A 148 -4.54 32.80 7.83
N ALA A 149 -3.88 33.95 7.89
CA ALA A 149 -2.73 34.15 8.76
C ALA A 149 -3.10 33.61 10.16
N PRO A 150 -2.17 32.93 10.85
CA PRO A 150 -2.42 32.54 12.22
C PRO A 150 -2.87 33.78 13.00
N PRO A 151 -3.96 33.71 13.79
CA PRO A 151 -4.25 34.81 14.71
C PRO A 151 -3.00 35.05 15.56
N PRO A 152 -2.67 36.33 15.86
CA PRO A 152 -1.44 36.65 16.58
C PRO A 152 -1.35 35.81 17.84
N GLU A 153 -0.27 35.02 17.96
CA GLU A 153 0.02 34.20 19.13
C GLU A 153 -0.09 35.09 20.37
N ALA A 154 -1.10 34.83 21.21
CA ALA A 154 -1.08 35.31 22.57
C ALA A 154 0.16 34.72 23.24
N PRO A 155 0.93 35.50 24.03
CA PRO A 155 2.18 35.04 24.61
C PRO A 155 1.95 33.76 25.41
N VAL A 156 2.63 32.69 24.98
CA VAL A 156 2.66 31.40 25.67
C VAL A 156 3.26 31.64 27.04
N THR A 157 2.40 31.72 28.06
CA THR A 157 2.83 31.64 29.46
C THR A 157 3.16 30.18 29.72
N LEU A 158 4.46 29.89 29.80
CA LEU A 158 4.95 28.58 30.22
C LEU A 158 4.40 28.28 31.63
N PRO A 159 3.68 27.16 31.86
CA PRO A 159 3.38 26.74 33.21
C PRO A 159 4.69 26.34 33.90
N ALA A 160 4.91 26.89 35.10
CA ALA A 160 6.06 26.58 35.94
C ALA A 160 6.17 25.06 36.18
N SER A 161 7.41 24.56 36.17
CA SER A 161 7.79 23.16 36.32
C SER A 161 7.05 22.42 37.46
N PRO A 162 6.67 21.14 37.28
CA PRO A 162 6.05 20.38 38.36
C PRO A 162 7.06 20.13 39.47
N THR A 163 6.69 20.51 40.69
CA THR A 163 7.45 20.21 41.92
C THR A 163 7.49 18.70 42.12
N LYS A 164 8.65 18.15 42.49
CA LYS A 164 8.87 16.72 42.74
C LYS A 164 7.91 16.20 43.84
N GLU A 165 6.89 15.47 43.46
CA GLU A 165 6.05 14.71 44.38
C GLU A 165 6.78 13.40 44.76
N LYS A 166 7.07 13.22 46.05
CA LYS A 166 7.68 11.99 46.57
C LYS A 166 6.57 10.95 46.76
N VAL A 167 6.64 9.85 46.00
CA VAL A 167 5.75 8.69 46.09
C VAL A 167 5.99 7.95 47.43
N PRO A 168 4.98 7.74 48.28
CA PRO A 168 5.11 6.92 49.49
C PRO A 168 5.23 5.43 49.13
N LEU A 169 6.21 4.74 49.72
CA LEU A 169 6.40 3.30 49.60
C LEU A 169 5.29 2.55 50.36
N VAL A 170 4.53 1.72 49.65
CA VAL A 170 3.56 0.78 50.22
C VAL A 170 4.30 -0.25 51.09
N GLY A 171 3.92 -0.35 52.37
CA GLY A 171 4.46 -1.32 53.31
C GLY A 171 4.11 -2.76 52.93
N VAL A 172 5.10 -3.64 53.03
CA VAL A 172 4.93 -5.09 52.87
C VAL A 172 4.07 -5.62 54.03
N PRO A 173 3.07 -6.50 53.80
CA PRO A 173 2.32 -7.11 54.89
C PRO A 173 3.21 -8.08 55.66
N GLU A 174 3.29 -7.89 56.99
CA GLU A 174 3.98 -8.80 57.90
C GLU A 174 3.10 -10.03 58.15
N GLU A 175 3.67 -11.21 57.95
CA GLU A 175 3.02 -12.51 58.01
C GLU A 175 2.82 -12.96 59.48
N ASP A 176 1.58 -13.34 59.78
CA ASP A 176 1.05 -13.76 61.08
C ASP A 176 1.77 -15.01 61.65
N LYS A 177 2.12 -14.98 62.94
CA LYS A 177 2.52 -16.17 63.70
C LYS A 177 1.75 -16.25 65.02
N PRO A 178 1.07 -17.38 65.32
CA PRO A 178 0.13 -17.47 66.43
C PRO A 178 0.82 -17.57 67.79
N THR A 179 0.21 -16.89 68.76
CA THR A 179 0.56 -16.80 70.18
C THR A 179 0.34 -18.13 70.90
N GLN A 180 1.35 -18.66 71.60
CA GLN A 180 1.16 -19.67 72.64
C GLN A 180 0.90 -18.98 74.00
N PRO A 181 -0.01 -19.49 74.85
CA PRO A 181 -0.32 -18.88 76.13
C PRO A 181 0.67 -19.26 77.24
N SER A 182 0.89 -18.31 78.14
CA SER A 182 1.73 -18.40 79.34
C SER A 182 1.19 -19.38 80.38
N SER A 183 2.08 -20.21 80.96
CA SER A 183 1.83 -20.88 82.24
C SER A 183 2.53 -20.12 83.37
N VAL A 184 1.77 -19.83 84.42
CA VAL A 184 2.20 -19.33 85.72
C VAL A 184 2.44 -20.54 86.63
N ALA A 185 3.47 -20.45 87.48
CA ALA A 185 3.91 -21.38 88.54
C ALA A 185 4.70 -22.62 88.10
#